data_AF-A0ABD2XAC8-F1
#
_entry.id   AF-A0ABD2XAC8-F1
#
_cell.length_a   1.000
_cell.length_b   1.000
_cell.length_c   1.000
_cell.angle_alpha   90.00
_cell.angle_beta   90.00
_cell.angle_gamma   90.00
#
_symmetry.space_group_name_H-M   'P 1'
#
loop_
_entity.id
_entity.type
_entity.pdbx_description
1 polymer ?
#
loop_
_entity_poly.entity_id
_entity_poly.type
_entity_poly.pdbx_seq_one_letter_code
_entity_poly.pdbx_strand_id
1 'polypeptide(L)' 'MSEESIGGGRFFVTCIDDATNYCFIYFMKHKANMFEKFKEYERAVANKFGRPIKTLNSDNGREYYFSTVYAPAKCQV' A
#
# COMPACT_ATOMS: atom_id res chain seq x y z
N MET A 1 -19.08 14.64 -3.75
CA MET A 1 -19.49 13.88 -2.56
C MET A 1 -18.70 12.58 -2.60
N SER A 2 -17.90 12.30 -1.58
CA SER A 2 -17.16 11.03 -1.50
C SER A 2 -18.08 9.97 -0.92
N GLU A 3 -18.57 9.06 -1.77
CA GLU A 3 -19.41 7.93 -1.40
C GLU A 3 -18.63 6.96 -0.51
N GLU A 4 -19.29 6.43 0.51
CA GLU A 4 -18.70 5.44 1.41
C GLU A 4 -18.86 4.05 0.79
N SER A 5 -17.86 3.19 0.95
CA SER A 5 -18.01 1.78 0.58
C SER A 5 -19.07 1.10 1.45
N ILE A 6 -19.52 -0.09 1.06
CA ILE A 6 -20.46 -0.91 1.85
C ILE A 6 -19.94 -1.14 3.30
N GLY A 7 -18.62 -1.10 3.50
CA GLY A 7 -17.97 -1.20 4.82
C GLY A 7 -17.72 0.15 5.54
N GLY A 8 -18.26 1.26 5.02
CA GLY A 8 -18.04 2.61 5.55
C GLY A 8 -16.63 3.16 5.30
N GLY A 9 -15.92 2.64 4.30
CA GLY A 9 -14.59 3.13 3.91
C GLY A 9 -14.71 4.30 2.94
N ARG A 10 -14.07 5.42 3.23
CA ARG A 10 -14.08 6.64 2.40
C ARG A 10 -12.84 6.78 1.52
N PHE A 11 -11.81 6.00 1.82
CA PHE A 11 -10.55 5.95 1.11
C PHE A 11 -10.28 4.51 0.72
N PHE A 12 -9.51 4.31 -0.35
CA PHE A 12 -8.98 3.00 -0.68
C PHE A 12 -7.52 3.15 -1.09
N VAL A 13 -6.75 2.08 -0.87
CA VAL A 13 -5.40 1.95 -1.39
C VAL A 13 -5.35 0.72 -2.26
N THR A 14 -4.75 0.88 -3.44
CA THR A 14 -4.50 -0.19 -4.38
C THR A 14 -3.02 -0.48 -4.38
N CYS A 15 -2.65 -1.72 -4.09
CA CYS A 15 -1.28 -2.22 -4.21
C CYS A 15 -1.25 -3.21 -5.37
N ILE A 16 -0.50 -2.88 -6.40
CA ILE A 16 -0.34 -3.72 -7.59
C ILE A 16 1.09 -4.25 -7.57
N ASP A 17 1.22 -5.57 -7.69
CA ASP A 17 2.50 -6.22 -7.87
C ASP A 17 2.83 -6.33 -9.36
N ASP A 18 3.88 -5.65 -9.81
CA ASP A 18 4.27 -5.64 -11.23
C ASP A 18 4.71 -7.01 -11.77
N ALA A 19 5.24 -7.88 -10.90
CA ALA A 19 5.77 -9.19 -11.31
C ALA A 19 4.66 -10.21 -11.59
N THR A 20 3.56 -10.14 -10.83
CA THR A 20 2.45 -11.09 -10.88
C THR A 20 1.16 -10.47 -11.41
N ASN A 21 1.15 -9.15 -11.64
CA ASN A 21 -0.04 -8.33 -11.88
C ASN A 21 -1.12 -8.52 -10.82
N TYR A 22 -0.74 -8.95 -9.62
CA TYR A 22 -1.69 -9.23 -8.56
C TYR A 22 -2.04 -7.92 -7.84
N CYS A 23 -3.35 -7.63 -7.80
CA CYS A 23 -3.87 -6.39 -7.25
C CYS A 23 -4.55 -6.65 -5.90
N PHE A 24 -4.16 -5.90 -4.88
CA PHE A 24 -4.83 -5.85 -3.58
C PHE A 24 -5.49 -4.49 -3.40
N ILE A 25 -6.76 -4.51 -2.99
CA ILE A 25 -7.54 -3.29 -2.72
C ILE A 25 -7.95 -3.33 -1.25
N TYR A 26 -7.55 -2.30 -0.50
CA TYR A 26 -7.93 -2.14 0.90
C TYR A 26 -8.79 -0.88 1.07
N PHE A 27 -9.98 -1.06 1.66
CA PHE A 27 -10.85 0.05 2.03
C PHE A 27 -10.49 0.56 3.43
N MET A 28 -10.49 1.88 3.59
CA MET A 28 -10.06 2.57 4.80
C MET A 28 -11.01 3.71 5.15
N LYS A 29 -11.25 3.91 6.46
CA LYS A 29 -12.04 5.03 6.98
C LYS A 29 -11.22 6.31 7.09
N HIS A 30 -9.95 6.17 7.45
CA HIS A 30 -9.01 7.27 7.63
C HIS A 30 -7.71 6.99 6.86
N LYS A 31 -7.09 8.05 6.33
CA LYS A 31 -5.82 7.95 5.61
C LYS A 31 -4.65 7.47 6.49
N ALA A 32 -4.72 7.75 7.80
CA ALA A 32 -3.72 7.28 8.77
C ALA A 32 -3.61 5.74 8.86
N ASN A 33 -4.67 5.01 8.50
CA ASN A 33 -4.69 3.54 8.54
C ASN A 33 -3.89 2.90 7.40
N MET A 34 -3.39 3.71 6.46
CA MET A 34 -2.63 3.24 5.29
C MET A 34 -1.41 2.42 5.69
N PHE A 35 -0.67 2.84 6.73
CA PHE A 35 0.52 2.11 7.17
C PHE A 35 0.20 0.69 7.65
N GLU A 36 -0.87 0.55 8.43
CA GLU A 36 -1.29 -0.73 8.96
C GLU A 36 -1.70 -1.67 7.83
N LYS A 37 -2.42 -1.13 6.83
CA LYS A 37 -2.79 -1.87 5.62
C LYS A 37 -1.59 -2.24 4.76
N PHE A 38 -0.57 -1.39 4.70
CA PHE A 38 0.67 -1.71 4.03
C PHE A 38 1.44 -2.85 4.70
N LYS A 39 1.52 -2.88 6.04
CA LYS A 39 2.10 -4.03 6.78
C LYS A 39 1.32 -5.31 6.56
N GLU A 40 0.00 -5.22 6.51
CA GLU A 40 -0.88 -6.36 6.20
C GLU A 40 -0.59 -6.89 4.78
N TYR A 41 -0.42 -5.98 3.82
CA TYR A 41 -0.03 -6.30 2.45
C TYR A 41 1.34 -6.96 2.35
N GLU A 42 2.38 -6.42 3.00
CA GLU A 42 3.72 -7.02 3.01
C GLU A 42 3.70 -8.46 3.52
N ARG A 43 2.99 -8.72 4.63
CA ARG A 43 2.80 -10.07 5.16
C ARG A 43 2.03 -10.97 4.20
N ALA A 44 0.96 -10.46 3.57
CA ALA A 44 0.16 -11.22 2.62
C ALA A 44 0.97 -11.62 1.37
N VAL A 45 1.77 -10.70 0.83
CA VAL A 45 2.66 -10.95 -0.31
C VAL A 45 3.75 -11.95 0.06
N ALA A 46 4.41 -11.77 1.21
CA ALA A 46 5.43 -12.70 1.69
C ALA A 46 4.88 -14.12 1.89
N ASN A 47 3.69 -14.25 2.47
CA ASN A 47 3.04 -15.56 2.66
C ASN A 47 2.58 -16.20 1.35
N LYS A 48 2.07 -15.40 0.40
CA LYS A 48 1.48 -15.92 -0.84
C LYS A 48 2.52 -16.27 -1.90
N PHE A 49 3.54 -15.42 -2.06
CA PHE A 49 4.53 -15.55 -3.12
C PHE A 49 5.89 -16.04 -2.59
N GLY A 50 6.06 -16.15 -1.26
CA GLY A 50 7.32 -16.55 -0.64
C GLY A 50 8.44 -15.53 -0.85
N ARG A 51 8.11 -14.29 -1.22
CA ARG A 51 9.07 -13.25 -1.61
C ARG A 51 8.72 -11.93 -0.93
N PRO A 52 9.71 -11.21 -0.37
CA PRO A 52 9.48 -9.88 0.17
C PRO A 52 9.35 -8.85 -0.95
N ILE A 53 8.69 -7.73 -0.63
CA ILE A 53 8.61 -6.56 -1.52
C ILE A 53 10.00 -5.92 -1.62
N LYS A 54 10.51 -5.77 -2.84
CA LYS A 54 11.85 -5.19 -3.08
C LYS A 54 11.85 -3.69 -3.27
N THR A 55 10.83 -3.18 -3.94
CA THR A 55 10.72 -1.77 -4.32
C THR A 55 9.27 -1.37 -4.25
N LEU A 56 9.01 -0.18 -3.70
CA LEU A 56 7.70 0.42 -3.63
C LEU A 56 7.72 1.65 -4.53
N ASN A 57 6.88 1.66 -5.57
CA ASN A 57 6.64 2.86 -6.35
C ASN A 57 5.37 3.54 -5.82
N SER A 58 5.50 4.74 -5.28
CA SER A 58 4.38 5.55 -4.80
C SER A 58 4.35 6.86 -5.57
N ASP A 59 3.15 7.37 -5.86
CA ASP A 59 2.94 8.62 -6.62
C ASP A 59 3.28 9.90 -5.80
N ASN A 60 4.46 9.95 -5.19
CA ASN A 60 4.97 11.06 -4.35
C ASN A 60 4.01 11.53 -3.23
N GLY A 61 3.02 10.71 -2.86
CA GLY A 61 2.13 11.01 -1.75
C GLY A 61 2.91 11.05 -0.44
N ARG A 62 2.82 12.16 0.30
CA ARG A 62 3.50 12.31 1.60
C ARG A 62 3.16 11.21 2.62
N GLU A 63 2.01 10.57 2.45
CA GLU A 63 1.53 9.47 3.28
C GLU A 63 2.31 8.16 3.10
N TYR A 64 3.08 8.04 2.01
CA TYR A 64 3.95 6.89 1.72
C TYR A 64 5.38 7.06 2.28
N TYR A 65 5.74 8.26 2.77
CA TYR A 65 7.06 8.50 3.37
C TYR A 65 7.08 7.92 4.78
N PHE A 66 7.33 6.62 4.87
CA PHE A 66 7.61 5.96 6.14
C PHE A 66 8.97 6.39 6.67
N SER A 67 8.94 7.31 7.63
CA SER A 67 10.08 7.99 8.24
C SER A 67 11.19 7.09 8.82
N THR A 68 11.09 5.75 8.81
CA THR A 68 12.10 4.93 9.54
C THR A 68 12.35 3.51 9.01
N VAL A 69 11.72 3.04 7.92
CA VAL A 69 11.94 1.64 7.46
C VAL A 69 12.39 1.50 6.00
N TYR A 70 12.05 2.45 5.13
CA TYR A 70 12.51 2.45 3.74
C TYR A 70 13.34 3.71 3.47
N ALA A 71 14.59 3.71 3.96
CA ALA A 71 15.63 4.64 3.48
C ALA A 71 15.77 4.47 1.94
N PRO A 72 16.11 5.54 1.20
CA PRO A 72 15.61 5.81 -0.13
C PRO A 72 16.03 4.74 -1.14
N ALA A 73 15.15 3.78 -1.42
CA ALA A 73 15.22 3.00 -2.63
C ALA A 73 14.79 3.92 -3.79
N LYS A 74 15.77 4.71 -4.26
CA LYS A 74 15.75 5.58 -5.45
C LYS A 74 14.37 6.12 -5.83
N CYS A 75 14.07 7.28 -5.26
CA CYS A 75 13.22 8.26 -5.93
C CYS A 75 13.91 8.60 -7.27
N GLN A 76 13.41 8.07 -8.39
CA GLN A 76 13.73 8.58 -9.71
C GLN A 76 12.44 8.79 -10.50
N VAL A 77 12.16 10.09 -10.62
CA VAL A 77 11.28 10.85 -11.52
C VAL A 77 9.78 10.64 -11.34
#